data_AF-A0A0M6XNV1-F1
#
_entry.id   AF-A0A0M6XNV1-F1
#
_cell.length_a   1.000
_cell.length_b   1.000
_cell.length_c   1.000
_cell.angle_alpha   90.00
_cell.angle_beta   90.00
_cell.angle_gamma   90.00
#
_symmetry.space_group_name_H-M   'P 1'
#
loop_
_entity.id
_entity.type
_entity.pdbx_description
1 polymer ?
#
loop_
_entity_poly.entity_id
_entity_poly.type
_entity_poly.pdbx_seq_one_letter_code
_entity_poly.pdbx_strand_id
1 'polypeptide(L)'
;MRFATPLVPATLLRRYKRFLAEARLDDGTEVTAHCPNPGAMTGLAGPGARIWLEPNDDPRRKLDYGWRLVDLGAGHMAGIDTGVPNRVVVEALREGRIDGLTGHDVRAEVPYGEASRVDFLLTGEGRDTYVEVKNCHLRRQGDLAEFPDCVTRRGARHMEELARMVGKGHRAVLIFVVQRTDCARVAVAADIDPAYARAFDAARAAGVEVICLSTEIDTQGVRASAPLPFDGG
;
A
#
# COMPACT_ATOMS: atom_id res chain seq x y z
N MET A 1 -11.98 -4.43 0.24
CA MET A 1 -11.90 -5.59 -0.66
C MET A 1 -11.97 -6.87 0.16
N ARG A 2 -12.67 -7.90 -0.33
CA ARG A 2 -12.68 -9.24 0.28
C ARG A 2 -11.70 -10.15 -0.43
N PHE A 3 -11.03 -11.03 0.32
CA PHE A 3 -10.26 -12.12 -0.29
C PHE A 3 -11.21 -13.05 -1.05
N ALA A 4 -10.73 -13.58 -2.18
CA ALA A 4 -11.57 -14.34 -3.09
C ALA A 4 -11.84 -15.74 -2.53
N THR A 5 -10.86 -16.30 -1.84
CA THR A 5 -10.95 -17.61 -1.18
C THR A 5 -10.60 -17.49 0.31
N PRO A 6 -11.10 -18.41 1.15
CA PRO A 6 -10.70 -18.47 2.55
C PRO A 6 -9.19 -18.63 2.67
N LEU A 7 -8.56 -17.78 3.48
CA LEU A 7 -7.13 -17.86 3.69
C LEU A 7 -6.75 -19.05 4.57
N VAL A 8 -5.69 -19.74 4.18
CA VAL A 8 -5.10 -20.86 4.91
C VAL A 8 -3.96 -20.34 5.77
N PRO A 9 -3.95 -20.61 7.07
CA PRO A 9 -2.90 -20.12 7.92
C PRO A 9 -1.66 -21.04 7.84
N ALA A 10 -0.47 -20.46 7.99
CA ALA A 10 0.79 -21.16 7.84
C ALA A 10 1.90 -20.50 8.68
N THR A 11 3.02 -21.20 8.85
CA THR A 11 4.24 -20.66 9.47
C THR A 11 5.25 -20.35 8.38
N LEU A 12 5.72 -19.11 8.30
CA LEU A 12 6.75 -18.69 7.35
C LEU A 12 8.08 -19.40 7.68
N LEU A 13 8.64 -20.11 6.71
CA LEU A 13 9.99 -20.69 6.84
C LEU A 13 11.04 -19.69 6.37
N ARG A 14 10.83 -19.11 5.18
CA ARG A 14 11.68 -18.04 4.63
C ARG A 14 11.04 -17.34 3.44
N ARG A 15 11.41 -16.07 3.22
CA ARG A 15 11.21 -15.35 1.95
C ARG A 15 12.52 -15.33 1.18
N TYR A 16 12.48 -15.57 -0.13
CA TYR A 16 13.65 -15.58 -0.99
C TYR A 16 13.32 -15.16 -2.42
N LYS A 17 14.36 -14.82 -3.20
CA LYS A 17 14.23 -14.37 -4.60
C LYS A 17 13.16 -13.27 -4.80
N ARG A 18 12.95 -12.44 -3.76
CA ARG A 18 11.96 -11.35 -3.66
C ARG A 18 10.49 -11.79 -3.68
N PHE A 19 10.12 -12.71 -4.58
CA PHE A 19 8.72 -13.06 -4.89
C PHE A 19 8.32 -14.48 -4.47
N LEU A 20 9.15 -15.19 -3.72
CA LEU A 20 8.88 -16.54 -3.22
C LEU A 20 8.94 -16.58 -1.70
N ALA A 21 8.04 -17.34 -1.11
CA ALA A 21 8.04 -17.67 0.30
C ALA A 21 7.80 -19.17 0.47
N GLU A 22 8.64 -19.82 1.26
CA GLU A 22 8.38 -21.17 1.75
C GLU A 22 7.67 -21.06 3.09
N ALA A 23 6.64 -21.88 3.27
CA ALA A 23 5.83 -21.91 4.48
C ALA A 23 5.39 -23.34 4.81
N ARG A 24 5.07 -23.58 6.07
CA ARG A 24 4.52 -24.84 6.56
C ARG A 24 3.07 -24.64 6.98
N LEU A 25 2.15 -25.39 6.36
CA LEU A 25 0.75 -25.43 6.74
C LEU A 25 0.56 -26.11 8.10
N ASP A 26 -0.62 -25.97 8.69
CA ASP A 26 -0.93 -26.54 10.01
C ASP A 26 -0.91 -28.08 10.04
N ASP A 27 -1.12 -28.73 8.89
CA ASP A 27 -1.00 -30.19 8.74
C ASP A 27 0.45 -30.69 8.57
N GLY A 28 1.42 -29.76 8.57
CA GLY A 28 2.85 -30.04 8.39
C GLY A 28 3.33 -30.00 6.94
N THR A 29 2.44 -29.85 5.96
CA THR A 29 2.81 -29.75 4.54
C THR A 29 3.63 -28.50 4.27
N GLU A 30 4.77 -28.63 3.60
CA GLU A 30 5.55 -27.49 3.14
C GLU A 30 5.13 -27.06 1.74
N VAL A 31 4.87 -25.75 1.58
CA VAL A 31 4.38 -25.16 0.34
C VAL A 31 5.24 -23.97 -0.06
N THR A 32 5.24 -23.65 -1.36
CA THR A 32 5.81 -22.42 -1.88
C THR A 32 4.69 -21.47 -2.32
N ALA A 33 4.71 -20.26 -1.77
CA ALA A 33 3.76 -19.21 -2.08
C ALA A 33 4.42 -18.07 -2.86
N HIS A 34 3.63 -17.40 -3.71
CA HIS A 34 4.00 -16.13 -4.29
C HIS A 34 4.01 -15.04 -3.19
N CYS A 35 5.09 -14.26 -3.12
CA CYS A 35 5.17 -13.05 -2.30
C CYS A 35 4.91 -11.82 -3.20
N PRO A 36 3.70 -11.21 -3.16
CA PRO A 36 3.31 -10.07 -4.00
C PRO A 36 3.84 -8.72 -3.47
N ASN A 37 5.05 -8.71 -2.92
CA ASN A 37 5.70 -7.50 -2.42
C ASN A 37 7.16 -7.46 -2.92
N PRO A 38 7.53 -6.48 -3.77
CA PRO A 38 8.90 -6.34 -4.23
C PRO A 38 9.83 -5.64 -3.23
N GLY A 39 9.29 -5.00 -2.19
CA GLY A 39 9.99 -4.19 -1.20
C GLY A 39 10.85 -5.01 -0.23
N ALA A 40 11.51 -4.32 0.69
CA ALA A 40 12.36 -4.93 1.70
C ALA A 40 11.54 -5.80 2.68
N MET A 41 10.29 -5.41 2.96
CA MET A 41 9.43 -6.06 3.96
C MET A 41 10.08 -6.14 5.35
N THR A 42 10.82 -5.09 5.72
CA THR A 42 11.50 -4.98 7.01
C THR A 42 10.50 -5.21 8.15
N GLY A 43 10.78 -6.20 8.99
CA GLY A 43 9.93 -6.58 10.12
C GLY A 43 8.68 -7.41 9.76
N LEU A 44 8.47 -7.78 8.49
CA LEU A 44 7.27 -8.50 8.03
C LEU A 44 7.55 -9.93 7.52
N ALA A 45 8.81 -10.31 7.38
CA ALA A 45 9.22 -11.59 6.78
C ALA A 45 10.16 -12.43 7.65
N GLY A 46 10.01 -12.34 8.97
CA GLY A 46 10.80 -13.13 9.93
C GLY A 46 10.42 -14.63 9.88
N PRO A 47 11.40 -15.55 9.78
CA PRO A 47 11.15 -16.98 9.94
C PRO A 47 10.40 -17.28 11.26
N GLY A 48 9.45 -18.21 11.21
CA GLY A 48 8.56 -18.54 12.31
C GLY A 48 7.32 -17.65 12.42
N ALA A 49 7.20 -16.57 11.64
CA ALA A 49 6.01 -15.73 11.65
C ALA A 49 4.76 -16.49 11.21
N ARG A 50 3.63 -16.25 11.91
CA ARG A 50 2.31 -16.71 11.47
C ARG A 50 1.88 -15.88 10.27
N ILE A 51 1.48 -16.54 9.20
CA ILE A 51 1.06 -15.91 7.95
C ILE A 51 -0.25 -16.52 7.45
N TRP A 52 -0.87 -15.84 6.49
CA TRP A 52 -2.04 -16.35 5.77
C TRP A 52 -1.78 -16.38 4.27
N LEU A 53 -2.06 -17.53 3.68
CA LEU A 53 -1.93 -17.82 2.27
C LEU A 53 -3.31 -17.92 1.63
N GLU A 54 -3.50 -17.29 0.48
CA GLU A 54 -4.69 -17.49 -0.35
C GLU A 54 -4.40 -18.65 -1.32
N PRO A 55 -5.18 -19.74 -1.27
CA PRO A 55 -5.09 -20.81 -2.26
C PRO A 55 -5.42 -20.29 -3.66
N ASN A 56 -4.79 -20.90 -4.65
CA ASN A 56 -4.97 -20.59 -6.05
C ASN A 56 -5.11 -21.88 -6.86
N ASP A 57 -6.29 -22.04 -7.47
CA ASP A 57 -6.69 -23.20 -8.26
C ASP A 57 -6.59 -22.97 -9.78
N ASP A 58 -6.15 -21.77 -10.22
CA ASP A 58 -5.96 -21.49 -11.64
C ASP A 58 -4.80 -22.33 -12.20
N PRO A 59 -5.07 -23.30 -13.11
CA PRO A 59 -4.06 -24.22 -13.62
C PRO A 59 -2.97 -23.53 -14.45
N ARG A 60 -3.14 -22.25 -14.81
CA ARG A 60 -2.13 -21.46 -15.53
C ARG A 60 -1.06 -20.87 -14.60
N ARG A 61 -1.31 -20.84 -13.30
CA ARG A 61 -0.39 -20.30 -12.31
C ARG A 61 0.60 -21.38 -11.88
N LYS A 62 1.84 -20.97 -11.64
CA LYS A 62 2.93 -21.90 -11.24
C LYS A 62 2.97 -22.21 -9.75
N LEU A 63 2.27 -21.41 -8.93
CA LEU A 63 2.29 -21.51 -7.48
C LEU A 63 0.84 -21.58 -6.99
N ASP A 64 0.58 -22.55 -6.12
CA ASP A 64 -0.76 -22.86 -5.62
C ASP A 64 -1.20 -21.92 -4.49
N TYR A 65 -0.31 -21.02 -4.05
CA TYR A 65 -0.57 -20.11 -2.94
C TYR A 65 -0.04 -18.69 -3.22
N GLY A 66 -0.76 -17.68 -2.73
CA GLY A 66 -0.31 -16.30 -2.63
C GLY A 66 -0.27 -15.84 -1.18
N TRP A 67 0.85 -15.29 -0.72
CA TRP A 67 0.96 -14.76 0.63
C TRP A 67 0.21 -13.43 0.76
N ARG A 68 -0.78 -13.38 1.65
CA ARG A 68 -1.66 -12.22 1.85
C ARG A 68 -1.38 -11.43 3.12
N LEU A 69 -1.28 -12.10 4.26
CA LEU A 69 -1.18 -11.45 5.56
C LEU A 69 -0.04 -12.01 6.38
N VAL A 70 0.48 -11.21 7.29
CA VAL A 70 1.38 -11.62 8.37
C VAL A 70 0.82 -11.15 9.71
N ASP A 71 0.94 -12.01 10.72
CA ASP A 71 0.59 -11.72 12.11
C ASP A 71 1.70 -10.85 12.73
N LEU A 72 1.31 -9.78 13.39
CA LEU A 72 2.22 -8.85 14.07
C LEU A 72 2.22 -9.03 15.59
N GLY A 73 1.46 -10.00 16.10
CA GLY A 73 1.19 -10.21 17.51
C GLY A 73 0.05 -9.33 18.04
N ALA A 74 -0.47 -9.69 19.21
CA ALA A 74 -1.51 -8.94 19.93
C ALA A 74 -2.78 -8.63 19.10
N GLY A 75 -3.11 -9.48 18.13
CA GLY A 75 -4.28 -9.30 17.24
C GLY A 75 -4.04 -8.35 16.07
N HIS A 76 -2.82 -7.82 15.90
CA HIS A 76 -2.48 -6.98 14.76
C HIS A 76 -2.02 -7.81 13.55
N MET A 77 -2.37 -7.31 12.37
CA MET A 77 -1.99 -7.87 11.07
C MET A 77 -1.39 -6.80 10.15
N ALA A 78 -0.56 -7.23 9.21
CA ALA A 78 -0.16 -6.47 8.03
C ALA A 78 -0.50 -7.22 6.73
N GLY A 79 -0.88 -6.45 5.71
CA GLY A 79 -1.05 -6.97 4.36
C GLY A 79 0.26 -6.95 3.58
N ILE A 80 0.50 -8.00 2.79
CA ILE A 80 1.74 -8.17 2.03
C ILE A 80 1.59 -7.65 0.60
N ASP A 81 0.45 -7.89 -0.04
CA ASP A 81 0.20 -7.53 -1.43
C ASP A 81 0.14 -6.01 -1.64
N THR A 82 1.15 -5.47 -2.32
CA THR A 82 1.29 -4.03 -2.59
C THR A 82 0.25 -3.50 -3.59
N GLY A 83 -0.54 -4.36 -4.22
CA GLY A 83 -1.69 -3.97 -5.05
C GLY A 83 -3.01 -3.84 -4.29
N VAL A 84 -3.08 -4.25 -3.02
CA VAL A 84 -4.28 -4.07 -2.18
C VAL A 84 -4.60 -2.59 -1.91
N PRO A 85 -3.63 -1.69 -1.63
CA PRO A 85 -3.92 -0.27 -1.43
C PRO A 85 -4.78 0.36 -2.52
N ASN A 86 -4.48 0.14 -3.79
CA ASN A 86 -5.29 0.67 -4.90
C ASN A 86 -6.72 0.12 -4.87
N ARG A 87 -6.90 -1.18 -4.60
CA ARG A 87 -8.23 -1.81 -4.48
C ARG A 87 -9.04 -1.22 -3.31
N VAL A 88 -8.37 -0.99 -2.20
CA VAL A 88 -8.98 -0.41 -1.00
C VAL A 88 -9.37 1.05 -1.22
N VAL A 89 -8.50 1.83 -1.87
CA VAL A 89 -8.73 3.25 -2.17
C VAL A 89 -9.85 3.41 -3.19
N VAL A 90 -9.88 2.63 -4.28
CA VAL A 90 -10.94 2.77 -5.30
C VAL A 90 -12.32 2.43 -4.74
N GLU A 91 -12.43 1.43 -3.86
CA GLU A 91 -13.69 1.14 -3.15
C GLU A 91 -14.10 2.30 -2.25
N ALA A 92 -13.17 2.86 -1.47
CA ALA A 92 -13.45 4.00 -0.59
C ALA A 92 -13.83 5.27 -1.35
N LEU A 93 -13.19 5.54 -2.50
CA LEU A 93 -13.54 6.65 -3.38
C LEU A 93 -14.97 6.51 -3.92
N ARG A 94 -15.32 5.33 -4.46
CA ARG A 94 -16.64 5.05 -5.02
C ARG A 94 -17.75 5.10 -3.98
N GLU A 95 -17.45 4.71 -2.74
CA GLU A 95 -18.38 4.77 -1.62
C GLU A 95 -18.42 6.15 -0.93
N GLY A 96 -17.63 7.12 -1.42
CA GLY A 96 -17.58 8.47 -0.84
C GLY A 96 -17.03 8.52 0.58
N ARG A 97 -16.15 7.58 0.95
CA ARG A 97 -15.59 7.43 2.31
C ARG A 97 -14.27 8.16 2.54
N ILE A 98 -13.75 8.84 1.52
CA ILE A 98 -12.54 9.67 1.67
C ILE A 98 -12.97 11.12 1.60
N ASP A 99 -12.87 11.81 2.74
CA ASP A 99 -13.27 13.21 2.88
C ASP A 99 -12.56 14.08 1.84
N GLY A 100 -13.34 14.95 1.20
CA GLY A 100 -12.86 15.83 0.13
C GLY A 100 -12.60 15.14 -1.21
N LEU A 101 -12.90 13.85 -1.38
CA LEU A 101 -12.80 13.13 -2.67
C LEU A 101 -14.12 12.43 -3.07
N THR A 102 -15.26 13.04 -2.72
CA THR A 102 -16.60 12.49 -2.98
C THR A 102 -17.23 13.07 -4.25
N GLY A 103 -18.21 12.37 -4.84
CA GLY A 103 -19.00 12.90 -5.96
C GLY A 103 -18.27 12.97 -7.31
N HIS A 104 -17.18 12.21 -7.47
CA HIS A 104 -16.38 12.18 -8.69
C HIS A 104 -16.52 10.87 -9.46
N ASP A 105 -16.38 10.94 -10.78
CA ASP A 105 -16.09 9.78 -11.62
C ASP A 105 -14.64 9.33 -11.41
N VAL A 106 -14.44 8.03 -11.15
CA VAL A 106 -13.13 7.46 -10.83
C VAL A 106 -12.58 6.69 -12.02
N ARG A 107 -11.49 7.16 -12.62
CA ARG A 107 -10.73 6.43 -13.66
C ARG A 107 -9.38 5.98 -13.11
N ALA A 108 -9.05 4.71 -13.29
CA ALA A 108 -7.78 4.15 -12.81
C ALA A 108 -6.68 4.17 -13.89
N GLU A 109 -5.41 4.17 -13.47
CA GLU A 109 -4.23 3.97 -14.34
C GLU A 109 -4.16 4.97 -15.51
N VAL A 110 -4.48 6.24 -15.24
CA VAL A 110 -4.54 7.28 -16.27
C VAL A 110 -3.14 7.84 -16.55
N PRO A 111 -2.69 7.86 -17.81
CA PRO A 111 -1.41 8.50 -18.17
C PRO A 111 -1.37 9.97 -17.77
N TYR A 112 -0.29 10.40 -17.14
CA TYR A 112 -0.02 11.79 -16.79
C TYR A 112 1.49 12.06 -16.79
N GLY A 113 1.88 13.32 -17.00
CA GLY A 113 3.29 13.66 -17.14
C GLY A 113 3.91 13.09 -18.42
N GLU A 114 5.17 12.68 -18.33
CA GLU A 114 5.96 12.25 -19.50
C GLU A 114 5.95 10.73 -19.70
N ALA A 115 5.97 9.96 -18.60
CA ALA A 115 6.08 8.50 -18.66
C ALA A 115 5.46 7.78 -17.45
N SER A 116 4.51 8.42 -16.78
CA SER A 116 3.85 7.86 -15.60
C SER A 116 2.34 7.70 -15.80
N ARG A 117 1.76 6.89 -14.93
CA ARG A 117 0.31 6.75 -14.77
C ARG A 117 -0.01 7.06 -13.32
N VAL A 118 -1.02 7.90 -13.13
CA VAL A 118 -1.57 8.17 -11.82
C VAL A 118 -2.49 7.02 -11.46
N ASP A 119 -2.51 6.62 -10.19
CA ASP A 119 -3.35 5.50 -9.75
C ASP A 119 -4.82 5.79 -10.04
N PHE A 120 -5.29 7.00 -9.74
CA PHE A 120 -6.65 7.46 -10.07
C PHE A 120 -6.70 8.91 -10.56
N LEU A 121 -7.60 9.16 -11.51
CA LEU A 121 -8.04 10.49 -11.91
C LEU A 121 -9.52 10.62 -11.57
N LEU A 122 -9.82 11.61 -10.74
CA LEU A 122 -11.18 11.98 -10.36
C LEU A 122 -11.64 13.17 -11.19
N THR A 123 -12.79 13.01 -11.86
CA THR A 123 -13.40 14.06 -12.69
C THR A 123 -14.83 14.33 -12.23
N GLY A 124 -15.35 15.53 -12.51
CA GLY A 124 -16.71 15.93 -12.10
C GLY A 124 -16.87 17.45 -12.17
N GLU A 125 -17.65 18.01 -11.25
CA GLU A 125 -17.72 19.47 -11.11
C GLU A 125 -16.43 20.02 -10.49
N GLY A 126 -15.80 20.98 -11.16
CA GLY A 126 -14.58 21.64 -10.68
C GLY A 126 -13.31 21.11 -11.34
N ARG A 127 -12.22 21.09 -10.56
CA ARG A 127 -10.89 20.71 -11.05
C ARG A 127 -10.70 19.20 -11.00
N ASP A 128 -10.16 18.64 -12.08
CA ASP A 128 -9.65 17.27 -12.09
C ASP A 128 -8.68 17.05 -10.91
N THR A 129 -8.84 15.91 -10.21
CA THR A 129 -8.00 15.53 -9.08
C THR A 129 -7.19 14.28 -9.39
N TYR A 130 -5.87 14.43 -9.40
CA TYR A 130 -4.90 13.36 -9.62
C TYR A 130 -4.54 12.71 -8.28
N VAL A 131 -4.79 11.42 -8.13
CA VAL A 131 -4.61 10.69 -6.87
C VAL A 131 -3.56 9.59 -7.03
N GLU A 132 -2.45 9.73 -6.33
CA GLU A 132 -1.41 8.71 -6.22
C GLU A 132 -1.54 7.97 -4.88
N VAL A 133 -1.38 6.66 -4.88
CA VAL A 133 -1.46 5.79 -3.71
C VAL A 133 -0.08 5.22 -3.38
N LYS A 134 0.22 5.14 -2.09
CA LYS A 134 1.43 4.53 -1.56
C LYS A 134 1.10 3.49 -0.53
N ASN A 135 1.71 2.31 -0.67
CA ASN A 135 1.67 1.31 0.37
C ASN A 135 2.67 1.66 1.48
N CYS A 136 2.18 1.91 2.68
CA CYS A 136 2.99 2.24 3.84
C CYS A 136 2.93 1.08 4.84
N HIS A 137 4.06 0.38 5.01
CA HIS A 137 4.13 -0.79 5.89
C HIS A 137 5.44 -0.89 6.67
N LEU A 138 6.43 -0.04 6.43
CA LEU A 138 7.62 0.02 7.26
C LEU A 138 7.22 0.55 8.64
N ARG A 139 7.66 -0.11 9.69
CA ARG A 139 7.59 0.37 11.07
C ARG A 139 8.86 -0.07 11.76
N ARG A 140 9.61 0.89 12.30
CA ARG A 140 10.85 0.61 13.03
C ARG A 140 10.69 0.77 14.54
N GLN A 141 9.86 1.73 14.97
CA GLN A 141 9.68 2.08 16.37
C GLN A 141 8.25 2.55 16.65
N GLY A 142 7.75 2.29 17.87
CA GLY A 142 6.47 2.83 18.35
C GLY A 142 5.30 2.42 17.46
N ASP A 143 4.51 3.36 17.01
CA ASP A 143 3.33 3.22 16.16
C ASP A 143 3.46 4.00 14.84
N LEU A 144 4.69 4.37 14.48
CA LEU A 144 4.99 5.17 13.30
C LEU A 144 5.14 4.27 12.07
N ALA A 145 4.22 4.42 11.12
CA ALA A 145 4.35 3.86 9.79
C ALA A 145 5.19 4.82 8.91
N GLU A 146 6.13 4.28 8.16
CA GLU A 146 7.07 5.06 7.36
C GLU A 146 7.02 4.66 5.89
N PHE A 147 7.25 5.62 5.00
CA PHE A 147 7.46 5.37 3.58
C PHE A 147 8.66 6.18 3.05
N PRO A 148 9.54 5.61 2.20
CA PRO A 148 9.52 4.24 1.68
C PRO A 148 10.30 3.25 2.55
N ASP A 149 10.19 1.95 2.25
CA ASP A 149 10.98 0.89 2.88
C ASP A 149 12.31 0.56 2.15
N CYS A 150 12.51 1.15 0.98
CA CYS A 150 13.74 1.13 0.19
C CYS A 150 13.78 2.31 -0.80
N VAL A 151 14.93 2.58 -1.41
CA VAL A 151 15.08 3.67 -2.38
C VAL A 151 14.11 3.50 -3.57
N THR A 152 13.35 4.56 -3.87
CA THR A 152 12.27 4.58 -4.87
C THR A 152 12.39 5.77 -5.82
N ARG A 153 13.22 5.62 -6.87
CA ARG A 153 13.33 6.60 -7.96
C ARG A 153 11.99 6.87 -8.65
N ARG A 154 11.15 5.85 -8.78
CA ARG A 154 9.81 5.99 -9.33
C ARG A 154 8.94 6.86 -8.42
N GLY A 155 8.97 6.63 -7.09
CA GLY A 155 8.22 7.45 -6.15
C GLY A 155 8.56 8.93 -6.24
N ALA A 156 9.85 9.27 -6.31
CA ALA A 156 10.30 10.65 -6.43
C ALA A 156 9.78 11.33 -7.72
N ARG A 157 9.86 10.64 -8.86
CA ARG A 157 9.33 11.15 -10.13
C ARG A 157 7.83 11.42 -10.07
N HIS A 158 7.05 10.52 -9.47
CA HIS A 158 5.61 10.72 -9.33
C HIS A 158 5.28 11.97 -8.49
N MET A 159 6.07 12.28 -7.45
CA MET A 159 5.88 13.53 -6.67
C MET A 159 6.10 14.78 -7.52
N GLU A 160 7.14 14.80 -8.36
CA GLU A 160 7.39 15.90 -9.29
C GLU A 160 6.24 16.05 -10.30
N GLU A 161 5.71 14.94 -10.83
CA GLU A 161 4.61 14.97 -11.78
C GLU A 161 3.28 15.43 -11.15
N LEU A 162 3.01 15.07 -9.89
CA LEU A 162 1.86 15.60 -9.14
C LEU A 162 1.99 17.12 -8.95
N ALA A 163 3.17 17.60 -8.55
CA ALA A 163 3.43 19.04 -8.41
C ALA A 163 3.20 19.79 -9.73
N ARG A 164 3.62 19.21 -10.87
CA ARG A 164 3.33 19.76 -12.20
C ARG A 164 1.83 19.83 -12.49
N MET A 165 1.02 18.86 -12.05
CA MET A 165 -0.44 18.92 -12.24
C MET A 165 -1.06 20.05 -11.42
N VAL A 166 -0.58 20.28 -10.19
CA VAL A 166 -1.00 21.44 -9.40
C VAL A 166 -0.65 22.75 -10.11
N GLY A 167 0.56 22.87 -10.65
CA GLY A 167 0.99 24.04 -11.43
C GLY A 167 0.17 24.29 -12.71
N LYS A 168 -0.49 23.25 -13.26
CA LYS A 168 -1.44 23.37 -14.38
C LYS A 168 -2.86 23.75 -13.95
N GLY A 169 -3.08 23.98 -12.66
CA GLY A 169 -4.37 24.34 -12.10
C GLY A 169 -5.26 23.14 -11.76
N HIS A 170 -4.74 21.91 -11.77
CA HIS A 170 -5.45 20.73 -11.25
C HIS A 170 -5.26 20.60 -9.74
N ARG A 171 -5.99 19.66 -9.12
CA ARG A 171 -5.73 19.21 -7.76
C ARG A 171 -4.90 17.93 -7.79
N ALA A 172 -4.02 17.74 -6.83
CA ALA A 172 -3.24 16.51 -6.69
C ALA A 172 -3.20 16.06 -5.24
N VAL A 173 -3.41 14.76 -5.02
CA VAL A 173 -3.47 14.14 -3.70
C VAL A 173 -2.59 12.90 -3.67
N LEU A 174 -1.74 12.82 -2.65
CA LEU A 174 -1.03 11.60 -2.30
C LEU A 174 -1.75 10.92 -1.13
N ILE A 175 -2.07 9.64 -1.29
CA ILE A 175 -2.69 8.82 -0.24
C ILE A 175 -1.68 7.78 0.24
N PHE A 176 -1.25 7.90 1.50
CA PHE A 176 -0.58 6.79 2.18
C PHE A 176 -1.62 5.84 2.75
N VAL A 177 -1.60 4.59 2.32
CA VAL A 177 -2.40 3.51 2.91
C VAL A 177 -1.50 2.74 3.86
N VAL A 178 -1.77 2.85 5.16
CA VAL A 178 -1.07 2.09 6.19
C VAL A 178 -1.62 0.68 6.20
N GLN A 179 -0.94 -0.24 5.50
CA GLN A 179 -1.39 -1.64 5.33
C GLN A 179 -0.93 -2.53 6.50
N ARG A 180 -1.07 -1.99 7.71
CA ARG A 180 -0.78 -2.64 9.00
C ARG A 180 -1.62 -1.98 10.08
N THR A 181 -1.98 -2.75 11.10
CA THR A 181 -2.97 -2.33 12.13
C THR A 181 -2.36 -1.89 13.45
N ASP A 182 -1.04 -1.95 13.59
CA ASP A 182 -0.27 -1.57 14.79
C ASP A 182 0.38 -0.19 14.68
N CYS A 183 -0.16 0.69 13.83
CA CYS A 183 0.35 2.04 13.58
C CYS A 183 -0.77 3.08 13.68
N ALA A 184 -0.42 4.28 14.17
CA ALA A 184 -1.38 5.36 14.42
C ALA A 184 -0.95 6.70 13.77
N ARG A 185 0.18 6.75 13.09
CA ARG A 185 0.70 7.96 12.43
C ARG A 185 1.66 7.60 11.30
N VAL A 186 1.88 8.53 10.38
CA VAL A 186 2.68 8.30 9.16
C VAL A 186 3.77 9.34 9.00
N ALA A 187 4.99 8.94 8.65
CA ALA A 187 6.06 9.86 8.25
C ALA A 187 6.79 9.38 7.00
N VAL A 188 7.64 10.25 6.45
CA VAL A 188 8.57 9.90 5.38
C VAL A 188 9.91 9.45 5.97
N ALA A 189 10.41 8.29 5.53
CA ALA A 189 11.72 7.76 5.91
C ALA A 189 12.84 8.45 5.11
N ALA A 190 13.14 9.70 5.45
CA ALA A 190 14.16 10.50 4.76
C ALA A 190 15.57 9.90 4.84
N ASP A 191 15.86 9.10 5.86
CA ASP A 191 17.14 8.39 5.99
C ASP A 191 17.27 7.21 5.01
N ILE A 192 16.15 6.63 4.56
CA ILE A 192 16.12 5.53 3.58
C ILE A 192 16.17 6.07 2.15
N ASP A 193 15.38 7.10 1.85
CA ASP A 193 15.39 7.76 0.55
C ASP A 193 15.35 9.30 0.67
N PRO A 194 16.52 9.94 0.81
CA PRO A 194 16.62 11.40 0.87
C PRO A 194 16.11 12.09 -0.41
N ALA A 195 16.16 11.41 -1.56
CA ALA A 195 15.69 11.98 -2.82
C ALA A 195 14.16 12.01 -2.89
N TYR A 196 13.51 10.93 -2.45
CA TYR A 196 12.06 10.90 -2.28
C TYR A 196 11.59 11.98 -1.29
N ALA A 197 12.26 12.11 -0.14
CA ALA A 197 11.92 13.12 0.86
C ALA A 197 11.95 14.55 0.29
N ARG A 198 13.02 14.93 -0.41
CA ARG A 198 13.10 16.25 -1.06
C ARG A 198 11.99 16.46 -2.11
N ALA A 199 11.71 15.45 -2.92
CA ALA A 199 10.65 15.53 -3.94
C ALA A 199 9.25 15.63 -3.29
N PHE A 200 9.04 14.92 -2.18
CA PHE A 200 7.82 14.98 -1.39
C PHE A 200 7.60 16.37 -0.77
N ASP A 201 8.63 16.95 -0.14
CA ASP A 201 8.56 18.29 0.45
C ASP A 201 8.30 19.36 -0.61
N ALA A 202 8.99 19.28 -1.75
CA ALA A 202 8.78 20.19 -2.88
C ALA A 202 7.35 20.07 -3.44
N ALA A 203 6.81 18.85 -3.55
CA ALA A 203 5.45 18.64 -4.03
C ALA A 203 4.40 19.20 -3.06
N ARG A 204 4.59 19.02 -1.75
CA ARG A 204 3.70 19.64 -0.74
C ARG A 204 3.77 21.15 -0.78
N ALA A 205 4.96 21.73 -0.89
CA ALA A 205 5.13 23.18 -1.05
C ALA A 205 4.45 23.71 -2.32
N ALA A 206 4.39 22.90 -3.38
CA ALA A 206 3.66 23.23 -4.61
C ALA A 206 2.13 23.08 -4.49
N GLY A 207 1.61 22.51 -3.39
CA GLY A 207 0.18 22.35 -3.13
C GLY A 207 -0.36 20.93 -3.33
N VAL A 208 0.50 19.91 -3.40
CA VAL A 208 0.05 18.51 -3.34
C VAL A 208 -0.44 18.19 -1.93
N GLU A 209 -1.69 17.73 -1.82
CA GLU A 209 -2.32 17.37 -0.56
C GLU A 209 -1.90 15.96 -0.12
N VAL A 210 -1.84 15.71 1.18
CA VAL A 210 -1.49 14.40 1.75
C VAL A 210 -2.64 13.89 2.61
N ILE A 211 -3.07 12.67 2.33
CA ILE A 211 -4.06 11.93 3.14
C ILE A 211 -3.38 10.64 3.61
N CYS A 212 -3.54 10.30 4.88
CA CYS A 212 -3.09 9.01 5.41
C CYS A 212 -4.31 8.23 5.86
N LEU A 213 -4.45 6.99 5.40
CA LEU A 213 -5.54 6.10 5.73
C LEU A 213 -5.01 4.90 6.51
N SER A 214 -5.62 4.62 7.66
CA SER A 214 -5.47 3.32 8.32
C SER A 214 -6.23 2.23 7.56
N THR A 215 -5.98 0.98 7.92
CA THR A 215 -6.72 -0.17 7.41
C THR A 215 -7.29 -1.02 8.53
N GLU A 216 -8.50 -1.53 8.30
CA GLU A 216 -9.02 -2.71 9.00
C GLU A 216 -8.58 -3.94 8.21
N ILE A 217 -7.94 -4.89 8.90
CA ILE A 217 -7.41 -6.12 8.30
C ILE A 217 -7.86 -7.31 9.12
N ASP A 218 -8.50 -8.27 8.46
CA ASP A 218 -8.77 -9.60 9.00
C ASP A 218 -8.58 -10.66 7.90
N THR A 219 -8.88 -11.93 8.22
CA THR A 219 -8.74 -13.03 7.26
C THR A 219 -9.82 -13.05 6.18
N GLN A 220 -10.83 -12.17 6.25
CA GLN A 220 -11.86 -12.02 5.23
C GLN A 220 -11.53 -10.91 4.22
N GLY A 221 -10.76 -9.89 4.63
CA GLY A 221 -10.41 -8.81 3.73
C GLY A 221 -9.62 -7.65 4.34
N VAL A 222 -9.51 -6.59 3.54
CA VAL A 222 -8.87 -5.34 3.91
C VAL A 222 -9.77 -4.18 3.52
N ARG A 223 -9.95 -3.21 4.41
CA ARG A 223 -10.78 -2.02 4.18
C ARG A 223 -10.06 -0.77 4.68
N ALA A 224 -10.19 0.35 3.95
CA ALA A 224 -9.75 1.66 4.42
C ALA A 224 -10.61 2.07 5.61
N SER A 225 -9.98 2.49 6.69
CA SER A 225 -10.63 2.96 7.90
C SER A 225 -10.31 4.43 8.15
N ALA A 226 -10.23 4.85 9.41
CA ALA A 226 -10.05 6.24 9.82
C ALA A 226 -8.78 6.89 9.24
N PRO A 227 -8.79 8.22 9.02
CA PRO A 227 -7.60 8.95 8.69
C PRO A 227 -6.58 8.89 9.83
N LEU A 228 -5.30 8.94 9.47
CA LEU A 228 -4.18 9.04 10.40
C LEU A 228 -3.49 10.41 10.28
N PRO A 229 -2.92 10.95 11.37
CA PRO A 229 -2.05 12.10 11.28
C PRO A 229 -0.79 11.79 10.46
N PHE A 230 -0.34 12.79 9.71
CA PHE A 230 0.96 12.78 9.04
C PHE A 230 1.96 13.58 9.89
N ASP A 231 2.99 12.90 10.37
CA ASP A 231 4.10 13.46 11.12
C ASP A 231 5.17 13.95 10.15
N GLY A 232 4.98 15.20 9.70
CA GLY A 232 5.91 15.89 8.84
C GLY A 232 5.36 17.27 8.54
N GLY A 233 5.79 18.24 9.32
CA GLY A 233 5.64 19.67 9.06
C GLY A 233 7.00 20.26 8.76
#